data_AF-A0A0G0YRU6-F1
#
_entry.id   AF-A0A0G0YRU6-F1
#
_cell.length_a   1.000
_cell.length_b   1.000
_cell.length_c   1.000
_cell.angle_alpha   90.00
_cell.angle_beta   90.00
_cell.angle_gamma   90.00
#
_symmetry.space_group_name_H-M   'P 1'
#
loop_
_entity.id
_entity.type
_entity.pdbx_description
1 polymer ?
#
loop_
_entity_poly.entity_id
_entity_poly.type
_entity_poly.pdbx_seq_one_letter_code
_entity_poly.pdbx_strand_id
1 'polypeptide(L)' 'MVLEFIRINIRMIKHHKLVIYTDGGARGNPGPAGCGAVIFDENGKSILATHKKYL' A
#
# COMPACT_ATOMS: atom_id res chain seq x y z
N MET A 1 -32.88 -7.97 -27.18
CA MET A 1 -32.04 -7.24 -26.20
C MET A 1 -30.91 -8.18 -25.83
N VAL A 2 -29.77 -8.05 -26.50
CA VAL A 2 -28.62 -8.97 -26.32
C VAL A 2 -27.62 -8.26 -25.42
N LEU A 3 -27.26 -8.86 -24.28
CA LEU A 3 -26.18 -8.34 -23.44
C LEU A 3 -24.84 -8.66 -24.12
N GLU A 4 -24.12 -7.65 -24.59
CA GLU A 4 -22.71 -7.80 -24.92
C GLU A 4 -21.89 -7.84 -23.63
N PHE A 5 -21.18 -8.95 -23.41
CA PHE A 5 -20.22 -9.07 -22.32
C PHE A 5 -18.99 -8.22 -22.63
N ILE A 6 -18.81 -7.12 -21.90
CA ILE A 6 -17.62 -6.27 -21.98
C ILE A 6 -16.41 -7.08 -21.50
N ARG A 7 -15.48 -7.35 -22.41
CA ARG A 7 -14.24 -8.07 -22.11
C ARG A 7 -13.16 -7.07 -21.69
N ILE A 8 -12.92 -6.95 -20.39
CA ILE A 8 -11.89 -6.05 -19.83
C ILE A 8 -10.52 -6.71 -19.99
N ASN A 9 -9.59 -6.05 -20.70
CA ASN A 9 -8.19 -6.45 -20.74
C ASN A 9 -7.47 -5.95 -19.48
N ILE A 10 -7.13 -6.86 -18.57
CA ILE A 10 -6.33 -6.55 -17.38
C ILE A 10 -4.87 -6.78 -17.73
N ARG A 11 -4.05 -5.73 -17.59
CA ARG A 11 -2.59 -5.83 -17.77
C ARG A 11 -1.94 -6.02 -16.40
N MET A 12 -1.28 -7.15 -16.19
CA MET A 12 -0.47 -7.40 -14.99
C MET A 12 0.81 -6.56 -15.04
N ILE A 13 0.94 -5.61 -14.11
CA ILE A 13 2.17 -4.82 -13.97
C ILE A 13 2.97 -5.43 -12.82
N LYS A 14 4.17 -5.91 -13.13
CA LYS A 14 5.13 -6.40 -12.14
C LYS A 14 6.00 -5.22 -11.73
N HIS A 15 5.96 -4.81 -10.46
CA HIS A 15 6.88 -3.81 -9.94
C HIS A 15 8.21 -4.49 -9.62
N HIS A 16 9.30 -4.06 -10.25
CA HIS A 16 10.64 -4.58 -9.98
C HIS A 16 11.24 -3.99 -8.70
N LYS A 17 10.78 -2.79 -8.32
CA LYS A 17 11.18 -2.08 -7.11
C LYS A 17 9.96 -1.44 -6.45
N LEU A 18 9.98 -1.37 -5.13
CA LEU A 18 9.00 -0.66 -4.32
C LEU A 18 9.72 0.34 -3.43
N VAL A 19 9.12 1.50 -3.23
CA VAL A 19 9.58 2.47 -2.24
C VAL A 19 8.65 2.39 -1.04
N ILE A 20 9.20 2.07 0.13
CA ILE A 20 8.41 1.88 1.35
C ILE A 20 8.87 2.90 2.38
N TYR A 21 7.94 3.73 2.84
CA TYR A 21 8.14 4.61 3.99
C TYR A 21 7.49 3.99 5.20
N THR A 22 8.20 3.96 6.32
CA THR A 22 7.70 3.41 7.59
C THR A 22 7.96 4.39 8.71
N ASP A 23 7.02 4.47 9.65
CA ASP A 23 7.20 5.23 10.88
C ASP A 23 6.49 4.53 12.04
N GLY A 24 6.93 4.79 13.26
CA GLY A 24 6.37 4.20 14.47
C GLY A 24 6.69 5.02 15.70
N GLY A 25 5.78 4.96 16.68
CA GLY A 25 5.91 5.72 17.93
C GLY A 25 5.25 5.02 19.11
N ALA A 26 5.75 5.32 20.30
CA ALA A 26 5.23 4.82 21.57
C ALA A 26 5.07 5.97 22.58
N ARG A 27 4.02 5.90 23.40
CA ARG A 27 3.79 6.84 24.51
C ARG A 27 4.40 6.30 25.81
N GLY A 28 5.73 6.35 25.92
CA GLY A 28 6.49 5.90 27.10
C GLY A 28 7.29 4.60 26.87
N ASN A 29 7.82 4.01 27.95
CA ASN A 29 8.62 2.78 27.90
C ASN A 29 8.34 1.83 29.11
N PRO A 30 7.46 0.81 28.96
CA PRO A 30 6.58 0.55 27.82
C PRO A 30 5.36 1.48 27.85
N GLY A 31 4.72 1.66 26.70
CA GLY A 31 3.46 2.39 26.61
C GLY A 31 2.75 2.07 25.30
N PRO A 32 1.49 2.52 25.15
CA PRO A 32 0.73 2.40 23.92
C PRO A 32 1.55 2.77 22.70
N ALA A 33 1.56 1.91 21.68
CA ALA A 33 2.39 2.09 20.51
C ALA A 33 1.59 1.97 19.22
N GLY A 34 2.21 2.38 18.13
CA GLY A 34 1.67 2.19 16.80
C GLY A 34 2.74 2.32 15.73
N CYS A 35 2.48 1.71 14.59
CA CYS A 35 3.33 1.82 13.42
C CYS A 35 2.49 1.97 12.15
N GLY A 36 3.11 2.55 11.12
CA GLY A 36 2.52 2.78 9.82
C GLY A 36 3.53 2.53 8.70
N ALA A 37 3.01 2.16 7.54
CA ALA A 37 3.78 2.01 6.31
C ALA A 37 2.97 2.51 5.09
N VAL A 38 3.66 3.13 4.15
CA VAL A 38 3.13 3.50 2.83
C VAL A 38 4.03 2.92 1.76
N ILE A 39 3.44 2.18 0.82
CA ILE A 39 4.14 1.53 -0.28
C ILE A 39 3.82 2.30 -1.56
N PHE A 40 4.86 2.75 -2.24
CA PHE A 40 4.78 3.43 -3.52
C PHE A 40 5.34 2.55 -4.64
N ASP A 41 4.97 2.89 -5.87
CA ASP A 41 5.66 2.42 -7.07
C ASP A 41 7.16 2.82 -7.06
N GLU A 42 7.93 2.23 -7.98
CA GLU A 42 9.36 2.48 -8.12
C GLU A 42 9.75 3.94 -8.36
N ASN A 43 8.81 4.75 -8.87
CA ASN A 43 9.01 6.17 -9.15
C ASN A 43 8.59 7.07 -7.97
N GLY A 44 8.06 6.49 -6.89
CA GLY A 44 7.51 7.24 -5.75
C GLY A 44 6.27 8.05 -6.10
N LYS A 45 5.64 7.81 -7.26
CA LYS A 45 4.55 8.66 -7.78
C LYS A 45 3.18 8.17 -7.36
N SER A 46 2.99 6.86 -7.34
CA SER A 46 1.69 6.24 -7.03
C SER A 46 1.76 5.45 -5.73
N ILE A 47 0.77 5.64 -4.86
CA ILE A 47 0.59 4.79 -3.68
C ILE A 47 -0.04 3.48 -4.14
N LEU A 48 0.62 2.37 -3.82
CA LEU A 48 0.15 1.02 -4.11
C LEU A 48 -0.60 0.40 -2.93
N ALA A 49 -0.15 0.67 -1.70
CA ALA A 49 -0.80 0.20 -0.49
C ALA A 49 -0.42 1.03 0.74
N THR A 50 -1.25 0.97 1.78
CA THR A 50 -0.98 1.52 3.09
C THR A 50 -1.27 0.50 4.18
N HIS A 51 -0.53 0.56 5.29
CA HIS A 51 -0.80 -0.26 6.46
C HIS A 51 -0.58 0.56 7.73
N LYS A 52 -1.39 0.29 8.75
CA LYS A 52 -1.19 0.83 10.09
C LYS A 52 -1.63 -0.20 11.13
N LYS A 53 -0.92 -0.23 12.25
CA LYS A 53 -1.22 -1.14 13.35
C LYS A 53 -1.03 -0.42 14.68
N TYR A 54 -2.00 -0.59 15.57
CA TYR A 54 -1.88 -0.24 16.98
C TYR A 54 -1.26 -1.42 17.74
N LEU A 55 -0.34 -1.13 18.65
CA LEU A 55 0.51 -2.08 19.36
C LEU A 55 0.37 -1.90 20.87
#